data_AF-A0A672JYA6-F1
#
_entry.id   AF-A0A672JYA6-F1
#
_cell.length_a   1.000
_cell.length_b   1.000
_cell.length_c   1.000
_cell.angle_alpha   90.00
_cell.angle_beta   90.00
_cell.angle_gamma   90.00
#
_symmetry.space_group_name_H-M   'P 1'
#
loop_
_entity.id
_entity.type
_entity.pdbx_description
1 polymer ?
#
loop_
_entity_poly.entity_id
_entity_poly.type
_entity_poly.pdbx_seq_one_letter_code
_entity_poly.pdbx_strand_id
1 'polypeptide(L)'
;LNKRNTTTVAKFLDTSVYYTVSFANHPIGIFCNGTFDVFACWPHSSPGIVSVPCPPYLPWIKEGATGNAYKECTANGTWKPEENSSSLWRNHSEVLSIVGYSLSFSSLCLAVLIMSLLRAGSRYLIS
;
A
#
# COMPACT_ATOMS: atom_id res chain seq x y z
N LEU A 1 -69.98 14.37 -30.46
CA LEU A 1 -68.62 14.32 -31.03
C LEU A 1 -67.67 13.77 -29.96
N ASN A 2 -67.60 12.45 -29.94
CA ASN A 2 -66.68 11.64 -29.14
C ASN A 2 -65.38 11.47 -29.95
N LYS A 3 -64.22 11.82 -29.37
CA LYS A 3 -62.90 11.19 -29.59
C LYS A 3 -61.86 11.82 -28.66
N ARG A 4 -61.85 11.42 -27.38
CA ARG A 4 -60.60 11.32 -26.61
C ARG A 4 -60.09 9.88 -26.68
N ASN A 5 -59.78 9.47 -27.91
CA ASN A 5 -58.89 8.36 -28.28
C ASN A 5 -57.58 9.06 -28.65
N THR A 6 -56.39 8.77 -28.14
CA THR A 6 -55.73 7.52 -27.75
C THR A 6 -54.51 8.01 -26.94
N THR A 7 -54.27 7.61 -25.71
CA THR A 7 -53.38 6.49 -25.40
C THR A 7 -53.66 6.08 -23.96
N THR A 8 -54.49 5.06 -23.81
CA THR A 8 -54.78 4.32 -22.58
C THR A 8 -53.60 3.39 -22.27
N VAL A 9 -52.37 3.91 -22.20
CA VAL A 9 -51.16 3.14 -21.84
C VAL A 9 -50.13 4.12 -21.29
N ALA A 10 -49.99 4.21 -19.96
CA ALA A 10 -48.76 4.63 -19.25
C ALA A 10 -49.01 4.98 -17.77
N LYS A 11 -50.26 5.05 -17.28
CA LYS A 11 -50.55 5.35 -15.86
C LYS A 11 -50.22 4.20 -14.87
N PHE A 12 -49.27 3.33 -15.20
CA PHE A 12 -48.87 2.20 -14.35
C PHE A 12 -47.34 2.09 -14.15
N LEU A 13 -46.54 3.01 -14.71
CA LEU A 13 -45.07 2.90 -14.72
C LEU A 13 -44.33 4.16 -14.23
N ASP A 14 -44.97 5.10 -13.53
CA ASP A 14 -44.28 6.34 -13.11
C ASP A 14 -43.65 6.29 -11.72
N THR A 15 -44.11 5.39 -10.84
CA THR A 15 -43.39 5.16 -9.57
C THR A 15 -42.06 4.44 -9.84
N SER A 16 -41.98 3.63 -10.92
CA SER A 16 -40.79 2.85 -11.26
C SER A 16 -39.63 3.59 -11.84
N VAL A 17 -39.91 4.59 -12.64
CA VAL A 17 -38.86 5.41 -13.21
C VAL A 17 -38.22 6.26 -12.12
N TYR A 18 -39.00 6.78 -11.15
CA TYR A 18 -38.43 7.54 -10.04
C TYR A 18 -37.56 6.68 -9.12
N TYR A 19 -37.99 5.45 -8.78
CA TYR A 19 -37.14 4.54 -7.98
C TYR A 19 -35.95 3.98 -8.76
N THR A 20 -36.07 3.74 -10.06
CA THR A 20 -34.94 3.25 -10.88
C THR A 20 -33.92 4.35 -11.19
N VAL A 21 -34.34 5.61 -11.36
CA VAL A 21 -33.44 6.76 -11.56
C VAL A 21 -32.74 7.19 -10.27
N SER A 22 -33.39 7.02 -9.11
CA SER A 22 -32.73 7.26 -7.81
C SER A 22 -31.80 6.12 -7.38
N PHE A 23 -32.01 4.89 -7.85
CA PHE A 23 -31.09 3.76 -7.64
C PHE A 23 -29.95 3.70 -8.68
N ALA A 24 -30.09 4.37 -9.84
CA ALA A 24 -29.04 4.49 -10.86
C ALA A 24 -28.07 5.66 -10.62
N ASN A 25 -28.27 6.48 -9.58
CA ASN A 25 -27.32 7.51 -9.15
C ASN A 25 -27.04 7.51 -7.64
N HIS A 26 -27.45 6.46 -6.94
CA HIS A 26 -26.95 6.17 -5.60
C HIS A 26 -26.74 4.67 -5.51
N PRO A 27 -25.49 4.20 -5.67
CA PRO A 27 -25.26 2.79 -5.57
C PRO A 27 -25.60 2.40 -4.13
N ILE A 28 -26.37 1.31 -3.97
CA ILE A 28 -26.43 0.51 -2.74
C ILE A 28 -25.06 0.60 -2.07
N GLY A 29 -25.02 1.35 -0.96
CA GLY A 29 -23.86 2.18 -0.61
C GLY A 29 -22.52 1.54 -0.93
N ILE A 30 -21.85 2.06 -1.95
CA ILE A 30 -20.48 1.68 -2.22
C ILE A 30 -19.68 2.21 -1.04
N PHE A 31 -19.10 1.32 -0.24
CA PHE A 31 -18.25 1.67 0.89
C PHE A 31 -16.95 0.88 0.78
N CYS A 32 -15.86 1.48 1.23
CA CYS A 32 -14.65 0.72 1.45
C CYS A 32 -14.75 -0.05 2.76
N ASN A 33 -14.46 -1.35 2.68
CA ASN A 33 -14.47 -2.26 3.83
C ASN A 33 -13.39 -1.87 4.84
N GLY A 34 -13.65 -2.00 6.14
CA GLY A 34 -12.64 -1.70 7.15
C GLY A 34 -11.42 -2.61 7.00
N THR A 35 -10.21 -2.04 6.92
CA THR A 35 -8.98 -2.81 6.67
C THR A 35 -7.85 -2.37 7.57
N PHE A 36 -6.96 -3.31 7.89
CA PHE A 36 -5.71 -3.02 8.56
C PHE A 36 -4.57 -3.21 7.56
N ASP A 37 -3.81 -2.15 7.28
CA ASP A 37 -2.71 -2.26 6.32
C ASP A 37 -1.45 -2.84 7.00
N VAL A 38 -0.83 -2.07 7.90
CA VAL A 38 0.33 -2.46 8.74
C VAL A 38 0.45 -1.47 9.91
N PHE A 39 0.04 -0.22 9.66
CA PHE A 39 0.26 0.90 10.57
C PHE A 39 -1.02 1.47 11.17
N ALA A 40 -2.17 1.35 10.51
CA ALA A 40 -3.41 1.94 11.01
C ALA A 40 -4.62 1.06 10.68
N CYS A 41 -5.66 1.15 11.51
CA CYS A 41 -6.95 0.55 11.27
C CYS A 41 -7.83 1.54 10.53
N TRP A 42 -8.21 1.21 9.29
CA TRP A 42 -9.11 2.01 8.48
C TRP A 42 -10.56 1.64 8.76
N PRO A 43 -11.41 2.58 9.17
CA PRO A 43 -12.83 2.31 9.38
C PRO A 43 -13.59 2.18 8.06
N HIS A 44 -14.76 1.56 8.12
CA HIS A 44 -15.70 1.52 7.00
C HIS A 44 -16.10 2.94 6.61
N SER A 45 -15.82 3.33 5.38
CA SER A 45 -15.97 4.72 4.94
C SER A 45 -16.56 4.78 3.53
N SER A 46 -17.30 5.86 3.25
CA SER A 46 -17.79 6.16 1.90
C SER A 46 -16.64 6.57 0.98
N PRO A 47 -16.83 6.55 -0.36
CA PRO A 47 -15.83 6.98 -1.32
C PRO A 47 -15.39 8.41 -1.04
N GLY A 48 -14.07 8.64 -1.09
CA GLY A 48 -13.46 9.91 -0.70
C GLY A 48 -12.19 9.73 0.16
N ILE A 49 -11.73 10.84 0.72
CA ILE A 49 -10.51 10.88 1.55
C ILE A 49 -10.89 10.56 3.00
N VAL A 50 -10.30 9.49 3.52
CA VAL A 50 -10.45 9.02 4.90
C VAL A 50 -9.19 9.38 5.67
N SER A 51 -9.31 9.89 6.88
CA SER A 51 -8.17 10.22 7.73
C SER A 51 -8.28 9.56 9.10
N VAL A 52 -7.19 8.96 9.58
CA VAL A 52 -7.10 8.33 10.90
C VAL A 52 -5.88 8.85 11.65
N PRO A 53 -5.94 8.99 12.99
CA PRO A 53 -4.78 9.43 13.76
C PRO A 53 -3.66 8.41 13.67
N CYS A 54 -2.41 8.87 13.54
CA CYS A 54 -1.26 8.00 13.55
C CYS A 54 -1.05 7.38 14.94
N PRO A 55 -0.79 6.06 15.04
CA PRO A 55 -0.49 5.45 16.34
C PRO A 55 0.84 5.95 16.91
N PRO A 56 0.98 6.01 18.25
CA PRO A 56 2.18 6.53 18.90
C PRO A 56 3.38 5.57 18.86
N TYR A 57 3.18 4.30 18.47
CA TYR A 57 4.25 3.29 18.48
C TYR A 57 5.18 3.33 17.25
N LEU A 58 4.93 4.21 16.27
CA LEU A 58 5.76 4.26 15.07
C LEU A 58 7.07 5.01 15.37
N PRO A 59 8.24 4.39 15.12
CA PRO A 59 9.54 4.90 15.57
C PRO A 59 9.99 6.21 14.89
N TRP A 60 9.34 6.63 13.80
CA TRP A 60 9.64 7.88 13.09
C TRP A 60 8.72 9.05 13.50
N ILE A 61 7.72 8.80 14.33
CA ILE A 61 6.78 9.82 14.79
C ILE A 61 7.32 10.38 16.12
N LYS A 62 7.56 11.69 16.18
CA LYS A 62 7.95 12.36 17.44
C LYS A 62 6.81 12.20 18.45
N GLU A 63 7.12 11.93 19.72
CA GLU A 63 6.10 11.90 20.79
C GLU A 63 5.25 13.19 20.74
N GLY A 64 3.94 13.03 20.54
CA GLY A 64 3.02 14.16 20.40
C GLY A 64 2.83 14.71 18.99
N ALA A 65 3.36 14.07 17.94
CA ALA A 65 3.05 14.46 16.58
C ALA A 65 1.57 14.17 16.25
N THR A 66 0.79 15.23 16.10
CA THR A 66 -0.61 15.21 15.66
C THR A 66 -0.71 15.03 14.14
N GLY A 67 -0.10 13.96 13.63
CA GLY A 67 -0.21 13.58 12.22
C GLY A 67 -1.42 12.68 12.00
N ASN A 68 -2.17 12.93 10.93
CA ASN A 68 -3.20 12.01 10.45
C ASN A 68 -2.66 11.24 9.25
N ALA A 69 -2.89 9.94 9.21
CA ALA A 69 -2.73 9.13 8.02
C ALA A 69 -3.96 9.33 7.13
N TYR A 70 -3.76 9.44 5.81
CA TYR A 70 -4.83 9.63 4.83
C TYR A 70 -4.86 8.48 3.84
N LYS A 71 -6.06 8.02 3.47
CA LYS A 71 -6.25 7.01 2.42
C LYS A 71 -7.49 7.32 1.62
N GLU A 72 -7.43 7.05 0.33
CA GLU A 72 -8.51 7.33 -0.60
C GLU A 72 -9.34 6.06 -0.86
N CYS A 73 -10.64 6.16 -0.61
CA CYS A 73 -11.62 5.16 -1.03
C CYS A 73 -12.13 5.52 -2.43
N THR A 74 -11.91 4.64 -3.40
CA THR A 74 -12.35 4.88 -4.78
C THR A 74 -13.87 4.78 -4.91
N ALA A 75 -14.41 5.41 -5.95
CA ALA A 75 -15.85 5.33 -6.28
C ALA A 75 -16.34 3.90 -6.60
N ASN A 76 -15.42 2.93 -6.75
CA ASN A 76 -15.73 1.51 -6.95
C ASN A 76 -15.79 0.72 -5.63
N GLY A 77 -15.58 1.36 -4.47
CA GLY A 77 -15.63 0.70 -3.15
C GLY A 77 -14.37 -0.04 -2.77
N THR A 78 -13.29 0.23 -3.47
CA THR A 78 -11.97 -0.35 -3.18
C THR A 78 -11.04 0.73 -2.67
N TRP A 79 -10.20 0.37 -1.69
CA TRP A 79 -9.13 1.23 -1.24
C TRP A 79 -8.15 1.46 -2.39
N LYS A 80 -7.78 2.71 -2.63
CA LYS A 80 -6.77 3.05 -3.62
C LYS A 80 -5.47 2.34 -3.22
N PRO A 81 -4.88 1.51 -4.10
CA PRO A 81 -3.58 0.92 -3.83
C PRO A 81 -2.59 2.06 -3.71
N GLU A 82 -1.75 2.00 -2.68
CA GLU A 82 -0.70 3.00 -2.54
C GLU A 82 0.28 2.80 -3.69
N GLU A 83 0.14 3.63 -4.72
CA GLU A 83 0.87 3.58 -5.99
C GLU A 83 2.39 3.73 -5.82
N ASN A 84 2.87 3.90 -4.58
CA ASN A 84 4.28 3.91 -4.25
C ASN A 84 4.59 3.60 -2.77
N SER A 85 3.87 2.69 -2.11
CA SER A 85 4.20 2.31 -0.73
C SER A 85 5.50 1.49 -0.67
N SER A 86 6.62 2.20 -0.56
CA SER A 86 7.76 1.88 0.32
C SER A 86 8.45 0.50 0.25
N SER A 87 8.28 -0.28 -0.82
CA SER A 87 9.13 -1.47 -1.06
C SER A 87 10.56 -1.09 -1.48
N LEU A 88 10.76 0.10 -2.07
CA LEU A 88 12.10 0.57 -2.46
C LEU A 88 12.95 1.00 -1.24
N TRP A 89 12.35 1.62 -0.21
CA TRP A 89 13.13 2.13 0.94
C TRP A 89 13.52 1.03 1.94
N ARG A 90 12.73 -0.05 2.06
CA ARG A 90 13.05 -1.22 2.89
C ARG A 90 14.22 -2.04 2.34
N ASN A 91 14.36 -2.13 1.02
CA ASN A 91 15.36 -3.01 0.38
C ASN A 91 16.76 -2.38 0.24
N HIS A 92 16.91 -1.06 0.31
CA HIS A 92 18.23 -0.44 0.15
C HIS A 92 19.16 -0.72 1.35
N SER A 93 18.63 -0.81 2.57
CA SER A 93 19.45 -1.06 3.77
C SER A 93 19.95 -2.51 3.84
N GLU A 94 19.07 -3.47 3.54
CA GLU A 94 19.40 -4.90 3.57
C GLU A 94 20.45 -5.25 2.50
N VAL A 95 20.26 -4.77 1.26
CA VAL A 95 21.18 -5.05 0.15
C VAL A 95 22.56 -4.43 0.39
N LEU A 96 22.60 -3.20 0.93
CA LEU A 96 23.88 -2.54 1.25
C LEU A 96 24.68 -3.31 2.31
N SER A 97 24.00 -3.87 3.31
CA SER A 97 24.64 -4.68 4.35
C SER A 97 25.22 -5.99 3.78
N ILE A 98 24.47 -6.68 2.92
CA ILE A 98 24.87 -7.95 2.29
C ILE A 98 26.11 -7.76 1.40
N VAL A 99 26.14 -6.68 0.61
CA VAL A 99 27.29 -6.35 -0.25
C VAL A 99 28.53 -6.00 0.59
N GLY A 100 28.35 -5.28 1.70
CA GLY A 100 29.43 -4.94 2.63
C GLY A 100 30.10 -6.17 3.28
N TYR A 101 29.30 -7.14 3.72
CA TYR A 101 29.83 -8.40 4.27
C TYR A 101 30.59 -9.22 3.22
N SER A 102 30.08 -9.27 1.99
CA SER A 102 30.71 -9.99 0.88
C SER A 102 32.10 -9.43 0.52
N LEU A 103 32.22 -8.10 0.47
CA LEU A 103 33.50 -7.40 0.25
C LEU A 103 34.49 -7.65 1.39
N SER A 104 34.01 -7.60 2.63
CA SER A 104 34.83 -7.83 3.83
C SER A 104 35.37 -9.26 3.86
N PHE A 105 34.50 -10.25 3.66
CA PHE A 105 34.88 -11.66 3.62
C PHE A 105 35.89 -11.96 2.51
N SER A 106 35.69 -11.38 1.33
CA SER A 106 36.64 -11.51 0.21
C SER A 106 38.03 -10.96 0.56
N SER A 107 38.08 -9.79 1.21
CA SER A 107 39.34 -9.19 1.68
C SER A 107 40.05 -10.07 2.71
N LEU A 108 39.32 -10.60 3.70
CA LEU A 108 39.84 -11.52 4.71
C LEU A 108 40.42 -12.79 4.09
N CYS A 109 39.70 -13.42 3.15
CA CYS A 109 40.18 -14.60 2.45
C CYS A 109 41.47 -14.32 1.66
N LEU A 110 41.53 -13.21 0.93
CA LEU A 110 42.74 -12.81 0.21
C LEU A 110 43.92 -12.55 1.16
N ALA A 111 43.69 -11.87 2.27
CA ALA A 111 44.73 -11.60 3.27
C ALA A 111 45.28 -12.90 3.88
N VAL A 112 44.42 -13.83 4.28
CA VAL A 112 44.85 -15.13 4.83
C VAL A 112 45.64 -15.94 3.81
N LEU A 113 45.20 -15.95 2.54
CA LEU A 113 45.94 -16.61 1.46
C LEU A 113 47.33 -16.02 1.28
N ILE A 114 47.45 -14.68 1.18
CA ILE A 114 48.74 -13.99 1.04
C ILE A 114 49.64 -14.30 2.23
N MET A 115 49.13 -14.18 3.46
CA MET A 115 49.90 -14.47 4.67
C MET A 115 50.36 -15.93 4.76
N SER A 116 49.53 -16.87 4.29
CA SER A 116 49.87 -18.29 4.24
C SER A 116 50.95 -18.59 3.20
N LEU A 117 50.87 -17.96 2.03
CA LEU A 117 51.88 -18.07 0.97
C LEU A 117 53.21 -17.45 1.38
N LEU A 118 53.20 -16.29 2.04
CA LEU A 118 54.41 -15.67 2.59
C LEU A 118 55.04 -16.54 3.67
N ARG A 119 54.23 -17.10 4.59
CA ARG A 119 54.71 -18.05 5.61
C ARG A 119 55.31 -19.31 4.98
N ALA A 120 54.66 -19.86 3.96
CA ALA A 120 55.14 -21.05 3.25
C ALA A 120 56.40 -20.76 2.43
N GLY A 121 56.47 -19.62 1.74
CA GLY A 121 57.64 -19.18 0.98
C GLY A 121 58.85 -18.91 1.87
N SER A 122 58.66 -18.27 3.03
CA SER A 122 59.74 -18.11 4.01
C SER A 122 60.22 -19.43 4.59
N ARG A 123 59.32 -20.43 4.74
CA ARG A 123 59.69 -21.79 5.18
C ARG A 123 60.42 -22.57 4.08
N TYR A 124 60.10 -22.31 2.82
CA TYR A 124 60.72 -22.95 1.66
C TYR A 124 62.10 -22.36 1.32
N LEU A 125 62.34 -21.09 1.62
CA LEU A 125 63.64 -20.41 1.44
C LEU A 125 64.67 -20.70 2.54
N ILE A 126 64.26 -21.34 3.64
CA ILE A 126 65.10 -21.69 4.80
C ILE A 126 65.37 -23.21 4.86
N SER A 127 64.76 -24.01 3.97
CA SER A 127 65.00 -25.44 3.79
C SER A 127 65.88 -25.72 2.57
#